data_AF-A0ABD2Q776-F1
#
_entry.id   AF-A0ABD2Q776-F1
#
_cell.length_a   1.000
_cell.length_b   1.000
_cell.length_c   1.000
_cell.angle_alpha   90.00
_cell.angle_beta   90.00
_cell.angle_gamma   90.00
#
_symmetry.space_group_name_H-M   'P 1'
#
loop_
_entity.id
_entity.type
_entity.pdbx_description
1 polymer ?
#
loop_
_entity_poly.entity_id
_entity_poly.type
_entity_poly.pdbx_seq_one_letter_code
_entity_poly.pdbx_strand_id
1 'polypeptide(L)'
;MTGIHTFDTLPSSGGKITGDTARSVLMQSNLPVVALRRVWNLSDIDKDGCLDREEFVLANYLVKLKLEGSELPSTLPDHLIPPTKKESKSDTLS
;
A
#
# COMPACT_ATOMS: atom_id res chain seq x y z
N MET A 1 17.52 8.86 9.32
CA MET A 1 17.14 7.43 9.27
C MET A 1 15.65 7.33 9.53
N THR A 2 14.82 7.92 8.67
CA THR A 2 13.36 7.96 8.79
C THR A 2 12.78 6.79 8.00
N GLY A 3 13.00 5.58 8.50
CA GLY A 3 12.49 4.36 7.89
C GLY A 3 11.10 4.07 8.46
N ILE A 4 10.08 4.17 7.62
CA ILE A 4 8.72 3.65 7.88
C ILE A 4 8.84 2.32 8.62
N HIS A 5 8.27 2.25 9.82
CA HIS A 5 8.47 1.14 10.76
C HIS A 5 8.27 -0.20 10.06
N THR A 6 9.27 -1.06 10.19
CA THR A 6 9.29 -2.42 9.66
C THR A 6 7.98 -3.13 10.00
N PHE A 7 7.35 -3.77 9.00
CA PHE A 7 6.11 -4.53 9.17
C PHE A 7 6.13 -5.47 10.39
N ASP A 8 7.31 -6.01 10.70
CA ASP A 8 7.60 -6.89 11.84
C ASP A 8 7.35 -6.25 13.22
N THR A 9 7.46 -4.92 13.30
CA THR A 9 7.28 -4.14 14.54
C THR A 9 5.82 -3.76 14.79
N LEU A 10 4.94 -4.00 13.82
CA LEU A 10 3.53 -3.65 13.90
C LEU A 10 2.71 -4.82 14.44
N PRO A 11 1.60 -4.55 15.15
CA PRO A 11 0.66 -5.58 15.54
C PRO A 11 -0.04 -6.15 14.28
N SER A 12 0.61 -7.12 13.65
CA SER A 12 0.05 -7.89 12.54
C SER A 12 -0.60 -9.16 13.11
N SER A 13 -1.84 -9.40 12.72
CA SER A 13 -2.58 -10.62 13.11
C SER A 13 -2.53 -11.57 11.93
N GLY A 14 -1.74 -12.64 12.02
CA GLY A 14 -1.65 -13.65 10.97
C GLY A 14 -0.93 -13.19 9.69
N GLY A 15 0.03 -12.26 9.79
CA GLY A 15 0.80 -11.79 8.63
C GLY A 15 0.10 -10.72 7.79
N LYS A 16 -1.01 -10.15 8.30
CA LYS A 16 -1.66 -8.96 7.77
C LYS A 16 -1.82 -7.92 8.88
N ILE A 17 -1.75 -6.64 8.53
CA ILE A 17 -2.09 -5.55 9.44
C ILE A 17 -3.51 -5.09 9.15
N THR A 18 -4.27 -4.82 10.21
CA THR A 18 -5.59 -4.23 10.07
C THR A 18 -5.49 -2.83 9.50
N GLY A 19 -6.57 -2.41 8.86
CA GLY A 19 -6.61 -1.11 8.25
C GLY A 19 -6.32 0.07 9.19
N ASP A 20 -6.79 -0.01 10.43
CA ASP A 20 -6.51 1.01 11.44
C ASP A 20 -5.00 1.14 11.72
N THR A 21 -4.33 0.00 11.90
CA THR A 21 -2.87 -0.08 12.08
C THR A 21 -2.14 0.48 10.85
N ALA A 22 -2.52 0.02 9.65
CA ALA A 22 -1.95 0.49 8.40
C ALA A 22 -2.06 2.01 8.26
N ARG A 23 -3.23 2.58 8.57
CA ARG A 23 -3.46 4.01 8.50
C ARG A 23 -2.58 4.78 9.49
N SER A 24 -2.47 4.29 10.72
CA SER A 24 -1.61 4.89 11.76
C SER A 24 -0.13 4.91 11.34
N VAL A 25 0.33 3.85 10.65
CA VAL A 25 1.70 3.77 10.11
C VAL A 25 1.92 4.73 8.95
N LEU A 26 0.97 4.77 8.02
CA LEU A 26 1.02 5.72 6.91
C LEU A 26 1.06 7.16 7.44
N MET A 27 0.27 7.48 8.48
CA MET A 27 0.25 8.81 9.12
C MET A 27 1.59 9.20 9.77
N GLN A 28 2.37 8.24 10.28
CA GLN A 28 3.72 8.51 10.81
C GLN A 28 4.71 8.99 9.73
N SER A 29 4.41 8.72 8.45
CA SER A 29 5.23 9.17 7.31
C SER A 29 5.20 10.68 7.07
N ASN A 30 4.41 11.44 7.85
CA ASN A 30 4.24 12.89 7.70
C ASN A 30 3.73 13.33 6.31
N LEU A 31 3.05 12.43 5.59
CA LEU A 31 2.41 12.76 4.33
C LEU A 31 1.02 13.36 4.53
N PRO A 32 0.56 14.24 3.61
CA PRO A 32 -0.78 14.80 3.69
C PRO A 32 -1.84 13.69 3.57
N VAL A 33 -2.97 13.86 4.28
CA VAL A 33 -4.09 12.89 4.31
C VAL A 33 -4.57 12.49 2.91
N VAL A 34 -4.52 13.41 1.94
CA VAL A 34 -4.87 13.15 0.53
C VAL A 34 -3.93 12.12 -0.10
N ALA A 35 -2.63 12.23 0.17
CA ALA A 35 -1.63 11.27 -0.31
C ALA A 35 -1.79 9.92 0.41
N LEU A 36 -2.00 9.93 1.73
CA LEU A 36 -2.24 8.70 2.51
C LEU A 36 -3.44 7.92 1.99
N ARG A 37 -4.56 8.61 1.69
CA ARG A 37 -5.77 7.99 1.11
C ARG A 37 -5.50 7.41 -0.28
N ARG A 38 -4.69 8.09 -1.10
CA ARG A 38 -4.29 7.56 -2.41
C ARG A 38 -3.43 6.32 -2.27
N VAL A 39 -2.38 6.38 -1.43
CA VAL A 39 -1.50 5.24 -1.14
C VAL A 39 -2.34 4.05 -0.72
N TRP A 40 -3.25 4.23 0.23
CA TRP A 40 -4.16 3.19 0.69
C TRP A 40 -4.94 2.55 -0.45
N ASN A 41 -5.65 3.37 -1.22
CA ASN A 41 -6.54 2.88 -2.28
C ASN A 41 -5.78 2.18 -3.42
N LEU A 42 -4.47 2.44 -3.54
CA LEU A 42 -3.57 1.79 -4.48
C LEU A 42 -2.93 0.52 -3.90
N SER A 43 -2.77 0.43 -2.58
CA SER A 43 -2.11 -0.70 -1.91
C SER A 43 -3.09 -1.80 -1.52
N ASP A 44 -4.31 -1.43 -1.13
CA ASP A 44 -5.41 -2.34 -0.83
C ASP A 44 -6.08 -2.81 -2.14
N ILE A 45 -5.45 -3.79 -2.80
CA ILE A 45 -5.87 -4.28 -4.13
C ILE A 45 -7.17 -5.07 -4.00
N ASP A 46 -7.27 -5.89 -2.95
CA ASP A 46 -8.43 -6.75 -2.67
C ASP A 46 -9.59 -5.98 -2.01
N LYS A 47 -9.32 -4.78 -1.47
CA LYS A 47 -10.29 -3.95 -0.73
C LYS A 47 -10.89 -4.66 0.48
N ASP A 48 -10.11 -5.53 1.10
CA ASP A 48 -10.43 -6.22 2.35
C ASP A 48 -10.33 -5.27 3.56
N GLY A 49 -9.71 -4.09 3.37
CA GLY A 49 -9.49 -3.13 4.44
C GLY A 49 -8.38 -3.54 5.41
N CYS A 50 -7.59 -4.56 5.05
CA CYS A 50 -6.37 -5.00 5.71
C CYS A 50 -5.24 -4.99 4.69
N LEU A 51 -4.00 -4.71 5.13
CA LEU A 51 -2.84 -4.81 4.26
C LEU A 51 -2.04 -6.05 4.62
N ASP A 52 -1.88 -6.96 3.67
CA ASP A 52 -0.92 -8.05 3.77
C ASP A 52 0.52 -7.56 3.56
N ARG A 53 1.51 -8.46 3.70
CA ARG A 53 2.93 -8.12 3.54
C ARG A 53 3.22 -7.51 2.17
N GLU A 54 2.61 -8.01 1.10
CA GLU A 54 2.84 -7.50 -0.26
C GLU A 54 2.22 -6.11 -0.43
N GLU A 55 0.98 -5.95 0.03
CA GLU A 55 0.25 -4.67 0.00
C GLU A 55 0.91 -3.60 0.86
N PHE A 56 1.46 -3.98 2.02
CA PHE A 56 2.21 -3.07 2.88
C PHE A 56 3.51 -2.61 2.23
N VAL A 57 4.25 -3.51 1.59
CA VAL A 57 5.47 -3.14 0.85
C VAL A 57 5.12 -2.17 -0.28
N LEU A 58 4.01 -2.41 -0.97
CA LEU A 58 3.50 -1.52 -2.02
C LEU A 58 3.11 -0.14 -1.45
N ALA A 59 2.40 -0.11 -0.33
CA ALA A 59 2.03 1.13 0.36
C ALA A 59 3.27 1.94 0.74
N ASN A 60 4.26 1.28 1.33
CA ASN A 60 5.53 1.89 1.73
C ASN A 60 6.32 2.42 0.52
N TYR A 61 6.33 1.69 -0.59
CA TYR A 61 6.96 2.13 -1.83
C TYR A 61 6.31 3.42 -2.37
N LEU A 62 4.98 3.49 -2.37
CA LEU A 62 4.24 4.69 -2.79
C LEU A 62 4.50 5.88 -1.84
N VAL A 63 4.55 5.63 -0.52
CA VAL A 63 4.95 6.65 0.47
C VAL A 63 6.35 7.19 0.15
N LYS A 64 7.31 6.31 -0.13
CA LYS A 64 8.68 6.69 -0.48
C LYS A 64 8.72 7.52 -1.76
N LEU A 65 8.05 7.10 -2.83
CA LEU A 65 7.90 7.89 -4.06
C LEU A 65 7.41 9.31 -3.75
N LYS A 66 6.40 9.43 -2.88
CA LYS A 66 5.84 10.73 -2.52
C LYS A 66 6.81 11.58 -1.68
N LEU A 67 7.55 10.94 -0.76
CA LEU A 67 8.58 11.60 0.05
C LEU A 67 9.78 12.05 -0.80
N GLU A 68 10.10 11.33 -1.87
CA GLU A 68 11.14 11.67 -2.83
C GLU A 68 10.74 12.86 -3.73
N GLY A 69 9.50 13.34 -3.60
CA GLY A 69 8.96 14.44 -4.39
C GLY A 69 8.28 14.00 -5.68
N SER A 70 8.21 12.69 -5.95
CA SER A 70 7.48 12.16 -7.10
C SER A 70 5.96 12.22 -6.88
N GLU A 71 5.24 12.27 -7.99
CA GLU A 71 3.78 12.30 -8.00
C GLU A 71 3.24 10.88 -7.79
N LEU A 72 2.25 10.74 -6.90
CA LEU A 72 1.58 9.44 -6.75
C LEU A 72 0.78 9.17 -8.03
N PRO A 73 1.02 8.05 -8.73
CA PRO A 73 0.24 7.69 -9.90
C PRO A 73 -1.24 7.53 -9.49
N SER A 74 -2.16 8.02 -10.32
CA SER A 74 -3.60 7.99 -10.04
C SER A 74 -4.17 6.57 -10.00
N THR A 75 -3.48 5.63 -10.65
CA THR A 75 -3.85 4.22 -10.77
C THR A 75 -2.59 3.37 -10.59
N LEU A 76 -2.72 2.24 -9.91
CA LEU A 76 -1.61 1.32 -9.69
C LEU A 76 -1.21 0.76 -11.07
N PRO A 77 -0.04 1.12 -11.61
CA PRO A 77 0.31 0.71 -12.96
C PRO A 77 0.64 -0.79 -12.95
N ASP A 78 0.31 -1.49 -14.04
CA ASP A 78 0.42 -2.96 -14.15
C ASP A 78 1.82 -3.55 -13.90
N HIS A 79 2.85 -2.70 -13.84
CA HIS A 79 4.23 -3.09 -13.49
C HIS A 79 4.49 -3.13 -11.98
N LEU A 80 3.67 -2.46 -11.17
CA LEU A 80 3.75 -2.45 -9.71
C LEU A 80 2.77 -3.43 -9.04
N ILE A 81 1.89 -4.06 -9.83
CA ILE A 81 1.02 -5.13 -9.36
C ILE A 81 1.89 -6.39 -9.22
N PRO A 82 2.03 -6.95 -8.00
CA PRO A 82 2.75 -8.20 -7.84
C PRO A 82 2.05 -9.30 -8.66
N PRO A 83 2.80 -10.21 -9.30
CA PRO A 83 2.23 -11.22 -10.20
C PRO A 83 1.16 -12.08 -9.52
N THR A 84 1.27 -12.27 -8.21
CA THR A 84 0.31 -12.95 -7.32
C THR A 84 -1.09 -12.31 -7.30
N LYS A 85 -1.19 -10.99 -7.51
CA LYS A 85 -2.46 -10.22 -7.56
C LYS A 85 -2.85 -9.82 -8.99
N LYS A 86 -2.00 -10.10 -9.99
CA LYS A 86 -2.21 -9.73 -11.41
C LYS A 86 -3.22 -10.63 -12.13
N GLU A 87 -3.49 -11.83 -11.59
CA GLU A 87 -4.33 -12.86 -12.23
C GLU A 87 -5.84 -12.61 -12.12
N SER A 88 -6.30 -11.62 -11.33
CA SER A 88 -7.75 -11.36 -11.14
C SER A 88 -8.36 -10.33 -12.11
N LYS A 89 -7.63 -9.90 -13.16
CA LYS A 89 -8.18 -9.00 -14.21
C LYS A 89 -8.28 -9.62 -15.61
N SER A 90 -8.15 -10.93 -15.73
CA SER A 90 -8.26 -11.64 -17.02
C SER A 90 -9.48 -12.57 -17.05
N ASP A 91 -10.67 -11.98 -17.03
CA ASP A 91 -11.88 -12.51 -17.67
C ASP A 91 -12.73 -11.24 -17.92
N THR A 92 -13.13 -10.83 -19.12
CA THR A 92 -13.80 -11.56 -20.20
C THR A 92 -13.86 -10.61 -21.42
N LEU A 93 -13.98 -11.18 -22.63
CA LEU A 93 -14.31 -10.60 -23.96
C LEU A 93 -13.09 -10.30 -24.85
N SER A 94 -12.86 -10.94 -26.00
CA SER A 94 -13.78 -11.57 -26.97
C SER A 94 -13.12 -12.69 -27.77
#